data_AF-A0A9P7GF46-F1
#
_entry.id   AF-A0A9P7GF46-F1
#
_cell.length_a   1.000
_cell.length_b   1.000
_cell.length_c   1.000
_cell.angle_alpha   90.00
_cell.angle_beta   90.00
_cell.angle_gamma   90.00
#
_symmetry.space_group_name_H-M   'P 1'
#
loop_
_entity.id
_entity.type
_entity.pdbx_description
1 polymer ?
#
loop_
_entity_poly.entity_id
_entity_poly.type
_entity_poly.pdbx_seq_one_letter_code
_entity_poly.pdbx_strand_id
1 'polypeptide(L)'
;GVCINRDLLSAWLERLPGHDWSEISIHALLNPADTQDVPRAVKLLLHISDLQNLDKDELDPSEAADFEALCLLGEAFSVLLKPFINIDYSLSQQITSLVTFAHFTCGLYLMNSTSFLSNQLYGDLQAMVKNAVLMVPKMYLIDPQLEVFICLLGDDVLESLFGQARMIGGHSPNCSLEELQTHFTSAMNLDLVYD
;
A
#
# COMPACT_ATOMS: atom_id res chain seq x y z
N GLY A 1 25.06 -5.60 -5.39
CA GLY A 1 23.74 -4.97 -5.47
C GLY A 1 23.74 -3.73 -4.61
N VAL A 2 22.96 -2.72 -4.98
CA VAL A 2 22.78 -1.51 -4.18
C VAL A 2 21.95 -1.84 -2.94
N CYS A 3 22.35 -1.35 -1.78
CA CYS A 3 21.59 -1.47 -0.54
C CYS A 3 20.84 -0.17 -0.29
N ILE A 4 19.53 -0.17 -0.55
CA ILE A 4 18.68 1.01 -0.31
C ILE A 4 18.40 1.09 1.19
N ASN A 5 19.04 2.06 1.84
CA ASN A 5 18.87 2.34 3.26
C ASN A 5 18.23 3.72 3.47
N ARG A 6 17.96 4.07 4.73
CA ARG A 6 17.32 5.33 5.10
C ARG A 6 18.08 6.56 4.60
N ASP A 7 19.41 6.56 4.71
CA ASP A 7 20.24 7.72 4.38
C ASP A 7 20.28 7.95 2.87
N LEU A 8 20.47 6.87 2.10
CA LEU A 8 20.37 6.91 0.64
C LEU A 8 18.99 7.44 0.22
N LEU A 9 17.93 6.85 0.77
CA LEU A 9 16.57 7.24 0.41
C LEU A 9 16.27 8.70 0.76
N SER A 10 16.73 9.19 1.92
CA SER A 10 16.63 10.60 2.30
C SER A 10 17.27 11.51 1.26
N ALA A 11 18.53 11.23 0.89
CA ALA A 11 19.30 12.05 -0.05
C ALA A 11 18.66 12.13 -1.45
N TRP A 12 17.98 11.05 -1.87
CA TRP A 12 17.28 11.02 -3.16
C TRP A 12 15.90 11.68 -3.10
N LEU A 13 15.14 11.49 -2.01
CA LEU A 13 13.84 12.13 -1.81
C LEU A 13 13.96 13.66 -1.81
N GLU A 14 15.01 14.21 -1.22
CA GLU A 14 15.30 15.66 -1.21
C GLU A 14 15.42 16.28 -2.61
N ARG A 15 15.71 15.47 -3.64
CA ARG A 15 15.81 15.92 -5.04
C ARG A 15 14.45 16.08 -5.72
N LEU A 16 13.37 15.56 -5.15
CA LEU A 16 12.04 15.68 -5.74
C LEU A 16 11.55 17.14 -5.69
N PRO A 17 11.16 17.74 -6.82
CA PRO A 17 10.68 19.11 -6.85
C PRO A 17 9.29 19.24 -6.22
N GLY A 18 8.99 20.42 -5.68
CA GLY A 18 7.62 20.76 -5.23
C GLY A 18 7.22 20.20 -3.85
N HIS A 19 8.15 19.64 -3.09
CA HIS A 19 7.92 19.17 -1.72
C HIS A 19 8.73 19.98 -0.71
N ASP A 20 8.12 20.26 0.46
CA ASP A 20 8.84 20.81 1.61
C ASP A 20 9.54 19.68 2.36
N TRP A 21 10.83 19.53 2.05
CA TRP A 21 11.74 18.55 2.64
C TRP A 21 12.49 19.08 3.85
N SER A 22 11.89 19.99 4.66
CA SER A 22 12.46 20.29 5.97
C SER A 22 12.85 18.99 6.71
N GLU A 23 13.96 18.99 7.44
CA GLU A 23 14.51 17.79 8.10
C GLU A 23 13.45 17.04 8.94
N ILE A 24 12.49 17.79 9.50
CA ILE A 24 11.34 17.30 10.25
C ILE A 24 10.38 16.48 9.38
N SER A 25 10.10 16.90 8.13
CA SER A 25 9.14 16.24 7.23
C SER A 25 9.68 14.91 6.68
N ILE A 26 10.95 14.86 6.29
CA ILE A 26 11.61 13.61 5.85
C ILE A 26 11.81 12.66 7.03
N HIS A 27 12.29 13.16 8.16
CA HIS A 27 12.45 12.34 9.35
C HIS A 27 11.12 11.73 9.76
N ALA A 28 10.03 12.51 9.76
CA ALA A 28 8.70 12.01 10.07
C ALA A 28 8.22 10.93 9.07
N LEU A 29 8.49 11.11 7.78
CA LEU A 29 8.12 10.17 6.72
C LEU A 29 8.87 8.83 6.84
N LEU A 30 10.16 8.88 7.16
CA LEU A 30 11.04 7.71 7.31
C LEU A 30 11.04 7.13 8.72
N ASN A 31 10.20 7.64 9.64
CA ASN A 31 10.15 7.18 11.02
C ASN A 31 9.28 5.91 11.14
N PRO A 32 9.84 4.75 11.55
CA PRO A 32 9.07 3.52 11.73
C PRO A 32 8.29 3.46 13.06
N ALA A 33 8.25 4.53 13.86
CA ALA A 33 7.68 4.50 15.21
C ALA A 33 6.20 4.10 15.28
N ASP A 34 5.42 4.36 14.23
CA ASP A 34 4.03 3.91 14.13
C ASP A 34 3.87 2.98 12.93
N THR A 35 3.94 1.67 13.19
CA THR A 35 3.81 0.64 12.16
C THR A 35 2.39 0.53 11.59
N GLN A 36 1.41 1.23 12.16
CA GLN A 36 0.00 1.20 11.73
C GLN A 36 -0.43 2.48 10.98
N ASP A 37 0.49 3.43 10.76
CA ASP A 37 0.22 4.63 9.96
C ASP A 37 0.25 4.32 8.45
N VAL A 38 -0.86 3.74 7.96
CA VAL A 38 -1.06 3.41 6.54
C VAL A 38 -0.93 4.65 5.62
N PRO A 39 -1.54 5.81 5.92
CA PRO A 39 -1.40 7.00 5.09
C PRO A 39 0.06 7.43 4.90
N ARG A 40 0.87 7.40 5.96
CA ARG A 40 2.30 7.71 5.85
C ARG A 40 3.05 6.69 5.00
N ALA A 41 2.76 5.40 5.16
CA ALA A 41 3.37 4.36 4.35
C ALA A 41 3.05 4.54 2.86
N VAL A 42 1.79 4.77 2.51
CA VAL A 42 1.36 5.05 1.13
C VAL A 42 2.07 6.29 0.57
N LYS A 43 2.15 7.37 1.36
CA LYS A 43 2.85 8.59 0.97
C LYS A 43 4.33 8.34 0.68
N LEU A 44 5.02 7.56 1.51
CA LEU A 44 6.42 7.19 1.29
C LEU A 44 6.60 6.40 -0.01
N LEU A 45 5.76 5.38 -0.23
CA LEU A 45 5.82 4.56 -1.45
C LEU A 45 5.55 5.37 -2.71
N LEU A 46 4.64 6.35 -2.66
CA LEU A 46 4.39 7.27 -3.77
C LEU A 46 5.61 8.14 -4.07
N HIS A 47 6.22 8.74 -3.06
CA HIS A 47 7.44 9.54 -3.26
C HIS A 47 8.59 8.70 -3.80
N ILE A 48 8.76 7.45 -3.35
CA ILE A 48 9.73 6.52 -3.94
C ILE A 48 9.41 6.24 -5.42
N SER A 49 8.14 6.03 -5.75
CA SER A 49 7.68 5.89 -7.14
C SER A 49 8.01 7.12 -7.98
N ASP A 50 7.93 8.33 -7.42
CA ASP A 50 8.20 9.57 -8.15
C ASP A 50 9.69 9.78 -8.48
N LEU A 51 10.61 9.12 -7.75
CA LEU A 51 12.06 9.21 -8.02
C LEU A 51 12.41 8.78 -9.44
N GLN A 52 11.64 7.87 -10.05
CA GLN A 52 11.89 7.42 -11.42
C GLN A 52 11.71 8.54 -12.46
N ASN A 53 11.05 9.64 -12.09
CA ASN A 53 10.77 10.78 -12.95
C ASN A 53 11.82 11.90 -12.85
N LEU A 54 12.87 11.73 -12.03
CA LEU A 54 13.97 12.68 -11.97
C LEU A 54 14.72 12.75 -13.31
N ASP A 55 15.24 13.93 -13.63
CA ASP A 55 16.02 14.12 -14.85
C ASP A 55 17.34 13.35 -14.77
N LYS A 56 17.57 12.47 -15.74
CA LYS A 56 18.77 11.63 -15.82
C LYS A 56 20.00 12.43 -16.24
N ASP A 57 19.80 13.55 -16.91
CA ASP A 57 20.89 14.36 -17.46
C ASP A 57 21.64 15.14 -16.35
N GLU A 58 21.03 15.27 -15.16
CA GLU A 58 21.64 15.90 -13.99
C GLU A 58 22.43 14.91 -13.09
N LEU A 59 22.45 13.62 -13.42
CA LEU A 59 23.04 12.58 -12.57
C LEU A 59 24.54 12.39 -12.80
N ASP A 60 25.30 12.29 -11.72
CA ASP A 60 26.70 11.90 -11.78
C ASP A 60 26.81 10.41 -12.20
N PRO A 61 27.75 10.02 -13.08
CA PRO A 61 27.96 8.61 -13.45
C PRO A 61 28.15 7.66 -12.26
N SER A 62 28.67 8.15 -11.12
CA SER A 62 28.82 7.37 -9.88
C SER A 62 27.50 7.09 -9.17
N GLU A 63 26.44 7.85 -9.45
CA GLU A 63 25.10 7.69 -8.87
C GLU A 63 24.19 6.78 -9.71
N ALA A 64 24.62 6.42 -10.92
CA ALA A 64 23.80 5.70 -11.89
C ALA A 64 23.24 4.36 -11.33
N ALA A 65 24.08 3.60 -10.63
CA ALA A 65 23.66 2.32 -10.06
C ALA A 65 22.59 2.48 -8.97
N ASP A 66 22.74 3.50 -8.12
CA ASP A 66 21.79 3.80 -7.05
C ASP A 66 20.45 4.27 -7.64
N PHE A 67 20.51 5.15 -8.64
CA PHE A 67 19.34 5.63 -9.34
C PHE A 67 18.58 4.52 -10.06
N GLU A 68 19.28 3.62 -10.76
CA GLU A 68 18.66 2.46 -11.42
C GLU A 68 17.95 1.55 -10.41
N ALA A 69 18.57 1.30 -9.24
CA ALA A 69 17.96 0.51 -8.19
C ALA A 69 16.70 1.18 -7.61
N LEU A 70 16.74 2.50 -7.41
CA LEU A 70 15.59 3.29 -6.96
C LEU A 70 14.48 3.36 -8.00
N CYS A 71 14.81 3.46 -9.29
CA CYS A 71 13.84 3.41 -10.38
C CYS A 71 13.12 2.05 -10.40
N LEU A 72 13.88 0.95 -10.26
CA LEU A 72 13.31 -0.40 -10.24
C LEU A 72 12.35 -0.59 -9.04
N LEU A 73 12.74 -0.08 -7.86
CA LEU A 73 11.90 -0.09 -6.68
C LEU A 73 10.65 0.80 -6.86
N GLY A 74 10.85 2.00 -7.40
CA GLY A 74 9.79 2.97 -7.68
C GLY A 74 8.77 2.45 -8.68
N GLU A 75 9.21 1.78 -9.75
CA GLU A 75 8.32 1.13 -10.71
C GLU A 75 7.48 0.04 -10.03
N ALA A 76 8.09 -0.82 -9.22
CA ALA A 76 7.38 -1.84 -8.46
C ALA A 76 6.30 -1.24 -7.55
N PHE A 77 6.60 -0.16 -6.82
CA PHE A 77 5.59 0.52 -5.99
C PHE A 77 4.53 1.24 -6.81
N SER A 78 4.91 1.81 -7.96
CA SER A 78 3.96 2.44 -8.89
C SER A 78 2.89 1.46 -9.36
N VAL A 79 3.31 0.27 -9.80
CA VAL A 79 2.37 -0.77 -10.29
C VAL A 79 1.57 -1.43 -9.17
N LEU A 80 2.06 -1.40 -7.92
CA LEU A 80 1.30 -1.80 -6.73
C LEU A 80 0.19 -0.82 -6.39
N LEU A 81 0.49 0.49 -6.36
CA LEU A 81 -0.40 1.51 -5.80
C LEU A 81 -1.47 2.00 -6.78
N LYS A 82 -1.10 2.18 -8.06
CA LYS A 82 -2.03 2.71 -9.09
C LYS A 82 -3.38 2.01 -9.14
N PRO A 83 -3.49 0.67 -9.02
CA PRO A 83 -4.77 -0.05 -8.93
C PRO A 83 -5.75 0.48 -7.88
N PHE A 84 -5.24 1.05 -6.79
CA PHE A 84 -6.05 1.48 -5.64
C PHE A 84 -6.33 2.97 -5.62
N ILE A 85 -5.48 3.78 -6.26
CA ILE A 85 -5.57 5.25 -6.20
C ILE A 85 -6.00 5.89 -7.52
N ASN A 86 -5.88 5.18 -8.65
CA ASN A 86 -6.23 5.71 -9.96
C ASN A 86 -7.66 5.31 -10.35
N ILE A 87 -8.58 6.26 -10.25
CA ILE A 87 -10.00 6.08 -10.59
C ILE A 87 -10.25 5.85 -12.09
N ASP A 88 -9.30 6.23 -12.94
CA ASP A 88 -9.42 6.06 -14.40
C ASP A 88 -9.05 4.65 -14.87
N TYR A 89 -8.50 3.81 -13.99
CA TYR A 89 -8.16 2.43 -14.33
C TYR A 89 -9.41 1.56 -14.40
N SER A 90 -9.62 0.92 -15.55
CA SER A 90 -10.53 -0.22 -15.66
C SER A 90 -10.06 -1.38 -14.79
N LEU A 91 -10.99 -2.26 -14.40
CA LEU A 91 -10.69 -3.46 -13.62
C LEU A 91 -9.59 -4.33 -14.28
N SER A 92 -9.60 -4.44 -15.60
CA SER A 92 -8.56 -5.15 -16.34
C SER A 92 -7.19 -4.50 -16.15
N GLN A 93 -7.09 -3.17 -16.22
CA GLN A 93 -5.82 -2.46 -16.01
C GLN A 93 -5.33 -2.60 -14.56
N GLN A 94 -6.25 -2.53 -13.59
CA GLN A 94 -5.91 -2.76 -12.18
C GLN A 94 -5.32 -4.16 -11.98
N ILE A 95 -5.97 -5.21 -12.51
CA ILE A 95 -5.47 -6.59 -12.43
C ILE A 95 -4.13 -6.75 -13.16
N THR A 96 -3.99 -6.21 -14.37
CA THR A 96 -2.72 -6.27 -15.12
C THR A 96 -1.60 -5.63 -14.30
N SER A 97 -1.83 -4.47 -13.69
CA SER A 97 -0.84 -3.79 -12.86
C SER A 97 -0.45 -4.62 -11.62
N LEU A 98 -1.41 -5.22 -10.92
CA LEU A 98 -1.13 -6.11 -9.77
C LEU A 98 -0.36 -7.37 -10.18
N VAL A 99 -0.68 -7.97 -11.32
CA VAL A 99 0.08 -9.12 -11.85
C VAL A 99 1.49 -8.71 -12.22
N THR A 100 1.69 -7.54 -12.83
CA THR A 100 3.01 -6.96 -13.09
C THR A 100 3.79 -6.80 -11.79
N PHE A 101 3.17 -6.26 -10.73
CA PHE A 101 3.78 -6.19 -9.41
C PHE A 101 4.20 -7.55 -8.84
N ALA A 102 3.34 -8.57 -8.96
CA ALA A 102 3.65 -9.92 -8.51
C ALA A 102 4.88 -10.50 -9.23
N HIS A 103 5.04 -10.24 -10.53
CA HIS A 103 6.22 -10.65 -11.28
C HIS A 103 7.48 -9.88 -10.90
N PHE A 104 7.40 -8.56 -10.72
CA PHE A 104 8.51 -7.73 -10.25
C PHE A 104 9.04 -8.22 -8.90
N THR A 105 8.14 -8.36 -7.94
CA THR A 105 8.51 -8.81 -6.58
C THR A 105 9.03 -10.24 -6.58
N CYS A 106 8.48 -11.14 -7.41
CA CYS A 106 9.01 -12.49 -7.58
C CYS A 106 10.46 -12.47 -8.09
N GLY A 107 10.76 -11.71 -9.15
CA GLY A 107 12.11 -11.57 -9.69
C GLY A 107 13.09 -11.02 -8.64
N LEU A 108 12.72 -9.93 -7.97
CA LEU A 108 13.55 -9.31 -6.92
C LEU A 108 13.74 -10.24 -5.71
N TYR A 109 12.73 -11.01 -5.34
CA TYR A 109 12.78 -12.00 -4.28
C TYR A 109 13.67 -13.19 -4.64
N LEU A 110 13.62 -13.69 -5.88
CA LEU A 110 14.52 -14.76 -6.31
C LEU A 110 15.99 -14.31 -6.32
N MET A 111 16.25 -13.04 -6.63
CA MET A 111 17.60 -12.48 -6.67
C MET A 111 18.16 -12.15 -5.28
N ASN A 112 17.34 -11.63 -4.37
CA ASN A 112 17.79 -11.06 -3.09
C ASN A 112 17.23 -11.77 -1.85
N SER A 113 16.26 -12.69 -2.04
CA SER A 113 15.58 -13.45 -1.00
C SER A 113 15.04 -12.53 0.11
N THR A 114 15.23 -12.93 1.36
CA THR A 114 14.75 -12.21 2.54
C THR A 114 15.42 -10.86 2.77
N SER A 115 16.45 -10.51 1.99
CA SER A 115 17.08 -9.18 2.05
C SER A 115 16.22 -8.12 1.35
N PHE A 116 15.30 -8.53 0.48
CA PHE A 116 14.36 -7.62 -0.19
C PHE A 116 13.01 -7.55 0.54
N LEU A 117 12.36 -8.69 0.76
CA LEU A 117 11.10 -8.79 1.51
C LEU A 117 11.20 -9.94 2.50
N SER A 118 10.59 -9.84 3.68
CA SER A 118 10.48 -11.02 4.55
C SER A 118 9.62 -12.11 3.87
N ASN A 119 9.83 -13.39 4.21
CA ASN A 119 8.99 -14.48 3.69
C ASN A 119 7.50 -14.19 3.89
N GLN A 120 7.15 -13.63 5.06
CA GLN A 120 5.79 -13.26 5.42
C GLN A 120 5.25 -12.17 4.49
N LEU A 121 5.95 -11.05 4.38
CA LEU A 121 5.52 -9.93 3.55
C LEU A 121 5.41 -10.32 2.07
N TYR A 122 6.36 -11.10 1.56
CA TYR A 122 6.27 -11.64 0.21
C TYR A 122 5.04 -12.53 0.03
N GLY A 123 4.78 -13.45 0.97
CA GLY A 123 3.60 -14.31 0.95
C GLY A 123 2.29 -13.52 0.96
N ASP A 124 2.19 -12.51 1.84
CA ASP A 124 1.00 -11.67 1.99
C ASP A 124 0.74 -10.84 0.73
N LEU A 125 1.77 -10.22 0.14
CA LEU A 125 1.66 -9.47 -1.11
C LEU A 125 1.22 -10.35 -2.30
N GLN A 126 1.78 -11.55 -2.41
CA GLN A 126 1.40 -12.50 -3.46
C GLN A 126 -0.02 -13.03 -3.25
N ALA A 127 -0.42 -13.27 -2.00
CA ALA A 127 -1.77 -13.67 -1.65
C ALA A 127 -2.80 -12.57 -1.97
N MET A 128 -2.47 -11.31 -1.70
CA MET A 128 -3.30 -10.14 -2.05
C MET A 128 -3.53 -10.08 -3.57
N VAL A 129 -2.47 -10.17 -4.38
CA VAL A 129 -2.61 -10.18 -5.86
C VAL A 129 -3.45 -11.37 -6.33
N LYS A 130 -3.17 -12.57 -5.79
CA LYS A 130 -3.93 -13.77 -6.13
C LYS A 130 -5.41 -13.64 -5.78
N ASN A 131 -5.73 -13.03 -4.64
CA ASN A 131 -7.11 -12.79 -4.23
C ASN A 131 -7.82 -11.90 -5.26
N ALA A 132 -7.21 -10.79 -5.66
CA ALA A 132 -7.76 -9.92 -6.70
C ALA A 132 -8.00 -10.67 -8.02
N VAL A 133 -7.02 -11.45 -8.49
CA VAL A 133 -7.11 -12.21 -9.74
C VAL A 133 -8.20 -13.29 -9.72
N LEU A 134 -8.43 -13.94 -8.57
CA LEU A 134 -9.43 -15.01 -8.45
C LEU A 134 -10.83 -14.49 -8.13
N MET A 135 -10.94 -13.37 -7.40
CA MET A 135 -12.23 -12.82 -7.00
C MET A 135 -12.98 -12.23 -8.18
N VAL A 136 -12.31 -11.52 -9.10
CA VAL A 136 -12.94 -10.95 -10.29
C VAL A 136 -13.71 -11.99 -11.13
N PRO A 137 -13.10 -13.09 -11.61
CA PRO A 137 -13.83 -14.09 -12.39
C PRO A 137 -14.87 -14.83 -11.55
N LYS A 138 -14.62 -15.03 -10.25
CA LYS A 138 -15.60 -15.64 -9.34
C LYS A 138 -16.87 -14.81 -9.25
N MET A 139 -16.76 -13.49 -9.07
CA MET A 139 -17.91 -12.59 -9.03
C MET A 139 -18.65 -12.56 -10.37
N TYR A 140 -17.91 -12.53 -11.48
CA TYR A 140 -18.51 -12.59 -12.82
C TYR A 140 -19.34 -13.87 -13.05
N LEU A 141 -18.89 -15.02 -12.52
CA LEU A 141 -19.65 -16.28 -12.59
C LEU A 141 -20.89 -16.29 -11.70
N ILE A 142 -20.89 -15.54 -10.59
CA ILE A 142 -22.04 -15.41 -9.69
C ILE A 142 -23.10 -14.52 -10.33
N ASP A 143 -22.69 -13.33 -10.77
CA ASP A 143 -23.56 -12.38 -11.47
C ASP A 143 -22.70 -11.42 -12.30
N PRO A 144 -22.82 -11.45 -13.65
CA PRO A 144 -22.09 -10.55 -14.54
C PRO A 144 -22.40 -9.07 -14.36
N GLN A 145 -23.48 -8.72 -13.64
CA GLN A 145 -23.85 -7.33 -13.37
C GLN A 145 -23.23 -6.78 -12.08
N LEU A 146 -22.62 -7.63 -11.25
CA LEU A 146 -21.97 -7.18 -10.02
C LEU A 146 -20.71 -6.38 -10.34
N GLU A 147 -20.66 -5.17 -9.79
CA GLU A 147 -19.45 -4.36 -9.83
C GLU A 147 -18.42 -4.90 -8.82
N VAL A 148 -17.17 -4.97 -9.25
CA VAL A 148 -16.06 -5.42 -8.41
C VAL A 148 -15.08 -4.28 -8.24
N PHE A 149 -14.85 -3.90 -6.98
CA PHE A 149 -13.90 -2.87 -6.61
C PHE A 149 -12.74 -3.52 -5.85
N ILE A 150 -11.54 -3.47 -6.41
CA ILE A 150 -10.36 -4.13 -5.82
C ILE A 150 -10.01 -3.55 -4.44
N CYS A 151 -10.23 -2.25 -4.23
CA CYS A 151 -10.03 -1.61 -2.93
C CYS A 151 -10.92 -2.19 -1.82
N LEU A 152 -12.05 -2.81 -2.15
CA LEU A 152 -12.96 -3.44 -1.18
C LEU A 152 -12.63 -4.92 -0.91
N LEU A 153 -11.54 -5.46 -1.49
CA LEU A 153 -11.10 -6.83 -1.24
C LEU A 153 -10.25 -6.97 0.04
N GLY A 154 -9.90 -5.84 0.67
CA GLY A 154 -9.23 -5.78 1.97
C GLY A 154 -10.20 -5.90 3.15
N ASP A 155 -9.70 -5.58 4.34
CA ASP A 155 -10.43 -5.64 5.61
C ASP A 155 -10.80 -4.26 6.19
N ASP A 156 -10.51 -3.15 5.49
CA ASP A 156 -10.83 -1.77 5.89
C ASP A 156 -12.28 -1.59 6.39
N VAL A 157 -13.25 -2.26 5.75
CA VAL A 157 -14.67 -2.23 6.15
C VAL A 157 -14.86 -2.85 7.53
N LEU A 158 -14.18 -3.97 7.80
CA LEU A 158 -14.21 -4.63 9.10
C LEU A 158 -13.46 -3.81 10.15
N GLU A 159 -12.31 -3.22 9.81
CA GLU A 159 -11.57 -2.32 10.69
C GLU A 159 -12.40 -1.10 11.10
N SER A 160 -13.15 -0.53 10.15
CA SER A 160 -14.08 0.58 10.39
C SER A 160 -15.18 0.18 11.39
N LEU A 161 -15.77 -1.00 11.23
CA LEU A 161 -16.75 -1.55 12.18
C LEU A 161 -16.13 -1.72 13.57
N PHE A 162 -14.91 -2.26 13.68
CA PHE A 162 -14.20 -2.35 14.95
C PHE A 162 -13.91 -0.96 15.56
N GLY A 163 -13.55 0.02 14.74
CA GLY A 163 -13.36 1.41 15.15
C GLY A 163 -14.63 2.01 15.74
N GLN A 164 -15.76 1.88 15.04
CA GLN A 164 -17.07 2.31 15.52
C GLN A 164 -17.46 1.62 16.83
N ALA A 165 -17.27 0.31 16.93
CA ALA A 165 -17.57 -0.45 18.14
C ALA A 165 -16.77 0.03 19.36
N ARG A 166 -15.49 0.40 19.17
CA ARG A 166 -14.66 1.00 20.22
C ARG A 166 -15.14 2.40 20.60
N MET A 167 -15.57 3.21 19.62
CA MET A 167 -16.11 4.55 19.87
C MET A 167 -17.43 4.50 20.68
N ILE A 168 -18.30 3.52 20.41
CA ILE A 168 -19.56 3.32 21.15
C ILE A 168 -19.29 3.02 22.64
N GLY A 169 -18.21 2.29 22.93
CA GLY A 169 -17.77 2.01 24.31
C GLY A 169 -17.33 3.24 25.10
N GLY A 170 -17.13 4.40 24.45
CA GLY A 170 -16.77 5.66 25.08
C GLY A 170 -15.51 5.55 25.94
N HIS A 171 -15.66 5.65 27.26
CA HIS A 171 -14.55 5.51 28.21
C HIS A 171 -14.05 4.06 28.38
N SER A 172 -14.75 3.07 27.83
CA SER A 172 -14.37 1.66 27.82
C SER A 172 -14.25 1.12 26.39
N PRO A 173 -13.21 1.55 25.62
CA PRO A 173 -13.04 1.13 24.23
C PRO A 173 -12.68 -0.36 24.12
N ASN A 174 -12.13 -0.96 25.18
CA ASN A 174 -11.81 -2.38 25.25
C ASN A 174 -12.97 -3.12 25.91
N CYS A 175 -13.94 -3.51 25.09
CA CYS A 175 -15.14 -4.21 25.54
C CYS A 175 -14.89 -5.72 25.75
N SER A 176 -15.62 -6.31 26.68
CA SER A 176 -15.76 -7.76 26.80
C SER A 176 -16.45 -8.36 25.57
N LEU A 177 -16.43 -9.68 25.42
CA LEU A 177 -17.09 -10.36 24.30
C LEU A 177 -18.60 -10.10 24.26
N GLU A 178 -19.25 -10.01 25.43
CA GLU A 178 -20.69 -9.71 25.56
C GLU A 178 -21.00 -8.26 25.14
N GLU A 179 -20.17 -7.31 25.58
CA GLU A 179 -20.29 -5.91 25.19
C GLU A 179 -19.99 -5.71 23.69
N LEU A 180 -19.03 -6.45 23.12
CA LEU A 180 -18.68 -6.39 21.70
C LEU A 180 -19.89 -6.70 20.80
N GLN A 181 -20.67 -7.73 21.14
CA GLN A 181 -21.90 -8.07 20.40
C GLN A 181 -22.90 -6.90 20.40
N THR A 182 -23.06 -6.27 21.56
CA THR A 182 -23.97 -5.13 21.73
C THR A 182 -23.47 -3.90 20.95
N HIS A 183 -22.16 -3.63 21.00
CA HIS A 183 -21.54 -2.52 20.29
C HIS A 183 -21.59 -2.71 18.77
N PHE A 184 -21.35 -3.92 18.27
CA PHE A 184 -21.47 -4.24 16.85
C PHE A 184 -22.90 -4.05 16.35
N THR A 185 -23.88 -4.54 17.11
CA THR A 185 -25.30 -4.33 16.78
C THR A 185 -25.63 -2.84 16.72
N SER A 186 -25.10 -2.07 17.67
CA SER A 186 -25.32 -0.62 17.73
C SER A 186 -24.64 0.11 16.55
N ALA A 187 -23.43 -0.30 16.18
CA ALA A 187 -22.69 0.24 15.04
C ALA A 187 -23.44 -0.02 13.72
N MET A 188 -23.84 -1.26 13.46
CA MET A 188 -24.62 -1.61 12.26
C MET A 188 -25.96 -0.88 12.19
N ASN A 189 -26.63 -0.69 13.33
CA ASN A 189 -27.88 0.09 13.37
C ASN A 189 -27.65 1.56 13.04
N LEU A 190 -26.48 2.13 13.38
CA LEU A 190 -26.14 3.50 13.00
C LEU A 190 -25.88 3.61 11.50
N ASP A 191 -25.13 2.68 10.91
CA ASP A 191 -24.86 2.68 9.46
C ASP A 191 -26.18 2.65 8.65
N LEU A 192 -27.17 1.83 9.06
CA LEU A 192 -28.50 1.76 8.43
C LEU A 192 -29.33 3.05 8.52
N VAL A 193 -28.99 3.99 9.41
CA VAL A 193 -29.69 5.28 9.55
C VAL A 193 -29.08 6.35 8.65
N TYR A 194 -27.81 6.22 8.29
CA TYR A 194 -27.04 7.24 7.57
C TYR A 194 -26.67 6.85 6.13
N ASP A 195 -26.96 5.62 5.70
CA ASP A 195 -26.99 5.17 4.30
C ASP A 195 -28.32 5.53 3.58
#